data_AF-A0A970U1W5-F1
#
_entry.id   AF-A0A970U1W5-F1
#
_cell.length_a   1.000
_cell.length_b   1.000
_cell.length_c   1.000
_cell.angle_alpha   90.00
_cell.angle_beta   90.00
_cell.angle_gamma   90.00
#
_symmetry.space_group_name_H-M   'P 1'
#
loop_
_entity.id
_entity.type
_entity.pdbx_description
1 polymer ?
#
loop_
_entity_poly.entity_id
_entity_poly.type
_entity_poly.pdbx_seq_one_letter_code
_entity_poly.pdbx_strand_id
1 'polypeptide(L)'
;MMINNNLNLLKYGIAKPKNIYYNLSYDELYTHETHPSLTGYEVAQKTSLGALNVDTGIFTGRSPKDKYIVKDAETEPNVWWAAPNRKGSDNKPISKEIWNDLLKTSQEQLSDKNLYVTDAYCGANENSRVKIRVISEVAWQAHFVKNMFIRPTEEELKTFEPDFVMLMASKTVNPKWKEHGLNSEVYVAFNITDKIAVVGGTWYGGEIKKGFFSIMNYYLPLEGMAAMHCSANQGKDGSTALFFGLSGTGKTTLSTDPDRLLIGDDEHGWDEEGVFNFEGGCYAKCIHLS
;
A
#
# COMPACT_ATOMS: atom_id res chain seq x y z
N MET A 1 -5.64 -6.12 23.61
CA MET A 1 -4.57 -5.14 23.35
C MET A 1 -3.22 -5.82 23.41
N MET A 2 -2.74 -6.35 22.28
CA MET A 2 -1.36 -6.83 22.15
C MET A 2 -0.45 -5.62 21.88
N ILE A 3 0.01 -4.94 22.94
CA ILE A 3 1.09 -3.96 22.83
C ILE A 3 2.39 -4.76 22.63
N ASN A 4 2.91 -4.79 21.41
CA ASN A 4 4.16 -5.50 21.12
C ASN A 4 5.36 -4.54 21.21
N ASN A 5 5.87 -4.37 22.43
CA ASN A 5 7.06 -3.55 22.69
C ASN A 5 8.38 -4.21 22.22
N ASN A 6 8.36 -5.41 21.65
CA ASN A 6 9.56 -6.10 21.15
C ASN A 6 9.86 -5.79 19.67
N LEU A 7 8.97 -5.10 18.96
CA LEU A 7 9.22 -4.62 17.61
C LEU A 7 10.25 -3.48 17.63
N ASN A 8 11.49 -3.81 17.28
CA ASN A 8 12.54 -2.80 17.11
C ASN A 8 12.31 -2.01 15.80
N LEU A 9 11.63 -0.86 15.91
CA LEU A 9 11.42 0.07 14.79
C LEU A 9 12.61 1.00 14.53
N LEU A 10 13.63 1.00 15.41
CA LEU A 10 14.84 1.81 15.23
C LEU A 10 15.62 1.41 13.98
N LYS A 11 15.52 0.15 13.53
CA LYS A 11 16.10 -0.31 12.26
C LYS A 11 15.52 0.39 11.03
N TYR A 12 14.34 1.00 11.16
CA TYR A 12 13.72 1.85 10.14
C TYR A 12 13.93 3.34 10.42
N GLY A 13 14.77 3.69 11.40
CA GLY A 13 15.04 5.07 11.85
C GLY A 13 13.93 5.71 12.69
N ILE A 14 12.93 4.94 13.12
CA ILE A 14 11.86 5.44 13.98
C ILE A 14 12.30 5.33 15.43
N ALA A 15 12.48 6.48 16.08
CA ALA A 15 12.95 6.56 17.46
C ALA A 15 11.77 6.64 18.44
N LYS A 16 11.92 5.93 19.57
CA LYS A 16 11.09 6.08 20.79
C LYS A 16 9.57 6.11 20.52
N PRO A 17 8.99 5.13 19.82
CA PRO A 17 7.53 5.07 19.67
C PRO A 17 6.87 5.02 21.06
N LYS A 18 5.84 5.84 21.27
CA LYS A 18 5.12 5.90 22.56
C LYS A 18 4.36 4.61 22.83
N ASN A 19 3.67 4.10 21.82
CA ASN A 19 2.98 2.81 21.82
C ASN A 19 3.07 2.20 20.43
N ILE A 20 3.19 0.87 20.37
CA ILE A 20 3.11 0.10 19.11
C ILE A 20 1.86 -0.78 19.17
N TYR A 21 0.89 -0.46 18.31
CA TYR A 21 -0.31 -1.25 18.08
C TYR A 21 -0.08 -2.17 16.89
N TYR A 22 0.17 -3.45 17.18
CA TYR A 22 0.61 -4.41 16.18
C TYR A 22 -0.54 -5.31 15.72
N ASN A 23 -0.77 -5.38 14.40
CA ASN A 23 -1.76 -6.24 13.74
C ASN A 23 -3.14 -6.28 14.43
N LEU A 24 -3.63 -5.11 14.86
CA LEU A 24 -4.88 -4.95 15.61
C LEU A 24 -6.06 -5.73 14.98
N SER A 25 -6.95 -6.24 15.83
CA SER A 25 -8.21 -6.83 15.38
C SER A 25 -9.13 -5.76 14.77
N TYR A 26 -10.19 -6.19 14.06
CA TYR A 26 -11.18 -5.25 13.55
C TYR A 26 -11.91 -4.49 14.67
N ASP A 27 -12.16 -5.13 15.81
CA ASP A 27 -12.81 -4.49 16.97
C ASP A 27 -11.88 -3.46 17.64
N GLU A 28 -10.59 -3.77 17.73
CA GLU A 28 -9.58 -2.83 18.23
C GLU A 28 -9.43 -1.64 17.27
N LEU A 29 -9.38 -1.88 15.95
CA LEU A 29 -9.36 -0.82 14.93
C LEU A 29 -10.60 0.07 15.02
N TYR A 30 -11.80 -0.51 15.10
CA TYR A 30 -13.04 0.23 15.28
C TYR A 30 -13.00 1.14 16.52
N THR A 31 -12.51 0.61 17.64
CA THR A 31 -12.35 1.38 18.89
C THR A 31 -11.41 2.56 18.71
N HIS A 32 -10.27 2.34 18.05
CA HIS A 32 -9.29 3.38 17.81
C HIS A 32 -9.79 4.44 16.82
N GLU A 33 -10.46 4.04 15.74
CA GLU A 33 -10.96 4.91 14.67
C GLU A 33 -12.14 5.81 15.07
N THR A 34 -12.90 5.38 16.08
CA THR A 34 -14.03 6.13 16.63
C THR A 34 -13.70 6.87 17.93
N HIS A 35 -12.42 6.89 18.33
CA HIS A 35 -12.02 7.52 19.60
C HIS A 35 -12.31 9.03 19.57
N PRO A 36 -13.00 9.59 20.59
CA PRO A 36 -13.50 10.97 20.55
C PRO A 36 -12.41 12.06 20.57
N SER A 37 -11.16 11.69 20.85
CA SER A 37 -10.01 12.62 20.80
C SER A 37 -9.42 12.80 19.40
N LEU A 38 -9.85 12.01 18.41
CA LEU A 38 -9.35 12.14 17.04
C LEU A 38 -9.83 13.45 16.42
N THR A 39 -9.02 14.00 15.52
CA THR A 39 -9.34 15.28 14.84
C THR A 39 -8.94 15.23 13.37
N GLY A 40 -9.51 16.12 12.56
CA GLY A 40 -9.19 16.22 11.13
C GLY A 40 -9.44 14.91 10.37
N TYR A 41 -8.50 14.54 9.50
CA TYR A 41 -8.59 13.35 8.63
C TYR A 41 -8.34 12.01 9.35
N GLU A 42 -8.12 12.03 10.67
CA GLU A 42 -8.02 10.80 11.45
C GLU A 42 -9.39 10.23 11.84
N VAL A 43 -10.42 11.09 11.87
CA VAL A 43 -11.73 10.75 12.40
C VAL A 43 -12.46 9.83 11.43
N ALA A 44 -12.87 8.65 11.91
CA ALA A 44 -13.82 7.81 11.20
C ALA A 44 -15.25 8.06 11.72
N GLN A 45 -16.16 8.28 10.78
CA GLN A 45 -17.57 8.51 11.05
C GLN A 45 -18.36 7.22 10.85
N LYS A 46 -19.20 6.86 11.82
CA LYS A 46 -20.09 5.72 11.70
C LYS A 46 -21.25 6.05 10.76
N THR A 47 -21.46 5.21 9.76
CA THR A 47 -22.60 5.30 8.84
C THR A 47 -23.80 4.51 9.36
N SER A 48 -24.98 4.74 8.77
CA SER A 48 -26.19 3.93 9.05
C SER A 48 -26.03 2.45 8.70
N LEU A 49 -25.09 2.12 7.80
CA LEU A 49 -24.77 0.74 7.40
C LEU A 49 -23.87 0.02 8.42
N GLY A 50 -23.43 0.70 9.48
CA GLY A 50 -22.47 0.16 10.45
C GLY A 50 -21.01 0.23 9.99
N ALA A 51 -20.75 0.52 8.72
CA ALA A 51 -19.41 0.78 8.21
C ALA A 51 -18.87 2.13 8.68
N LEU A 52 -17.54 2.24 8.77
CA LEU A 52 -16.83 3.47 9.04
C LEU A 52 -16.51 4.20 7.73
N ASN A 53 -16.63 5.53 7.76
CA ASN A 53 -16.30 6.42 6.66
C ASN A 53 -15.22 7.42 7.09
N VAL A 54 -14.25 7.67 6.23
CA VAL A 54 -13.16 8.64 6.46
C VAL A 54 -13.09 9.62 5.30
N ASP A 55 -12.63 10.84 5.59
CA ASP A 55 -12.33 11.86 4.59
C ASP A 55 -10.80 11.98 4.44
N THR A 56 -10.29 11.86 3.22
CA THR A 56 -8.86 11.98 2.88
C THR A 56 -8.48 13.40 2.43
N GLY A 57 -9.38 14.37 2.61
CA GLY A 57 -9.18 15.77 2.29
C GLY A 57 -9.09 16.00 0.78
N ILE A 58 -8.11 16.80 0.37
CA ILE A 58 -7.89 17.11 -1.05
C ILE A 58 -7.40 15.88 -1.86
N PHE A 59 -6.93 14.85 -1.19
CA PHE A 59 -6.35 13.66 -1.82
C PHE A 59 -7.41 12.57 -2.01
N THR A 60 -8.31 12.79 -2.97
CA THR A 60 -9.40 11.85 -3.33
C THR A 60 -9.00 10.83 -4.41
N GLY A 61 -7.73 10.82 -4.78
CA GLY A 61 -7.15 9.94 -5.80
C GLY A 61 -5.63 9.90 -5.70
N ARG A 62 -5.00 9.13 -6.61
CA ARG A 62 -3.54 9.02 -6.66
C ARG A 62 -2.87 10.32 -7.08
N SER A 63 -1.62 10.49 -6.66
CA SER A 63 -0.72 11.58 -7.02
C SER A 63 0.43 11.07 -7.92
N PRO A 64 0.16 10.66 -9.18
CA PRO A 64 1.20 10.10 -10.06
C PRO A 64 2.36 11.07 -10.31
N LYS A 65 2.10 12.38 -10.30
CA LYS A 65 3.12 13.43 -10.41
C LYS A 65 4.06 13.52 -9.21
N ASP A 66 3.72 12.87 -8.10
CA ASP A 66 4.52 12.84 -6.86
C ASP A 66 5.10 11.44 -6.57
N LYS A 67 5.01 10.51 -7.53
CA LYS A 67 5.67 9.19 -7.48
C LYS A 67 7.14 9.28 -7.88
N TYR A 68 8.05 8.76 -7.06
CA TYR A 68 9.49 8.74 -7.32
C TYR A 68 10.12 7.37 -7.01
N ILE A 69 11.21 7.04 -7.71
CA ILE A 69 11.99 5.81 -7.47
C ILE A 69 13.46 6.20 -7.37
N VAL A 70 14.17 5.70 -6.37
CA VAL A 70 15.61 5.87 -6.25
C VAL A 70 16.29 5.24 -7.46
N LYS A 71 17.13 6.02 -8.14
CA LYS A 71 17.93 5.52 -9.27
C LYS A 71 19.32 5.13 -8.77
N ASP A 72 19.60 3.83 -8.81
CA ASP A 72 20.85 3.19 -8.41
C ASP A 72 21.17 1.97 -9.29
N ALA A 73 22.23 1.23 -8.97
CA ALA A 73 22.68 0.10 -9.79
C ALA A 73 21.66 -1.05 -9.89
N GLU A 74 20.82 -1.24 -8.87
CA GLU A 74 19.75 -2.26 -8.84
C GLU A 74 18.61 -1.87 -9.78
N THR A 75 18.17 -0.62 -9.68
CA THR A 75 16.97 -0.14 -10.38
C THR A 75 17.23 0.37 -11.79
N GLU A 76 18.42 0.93 -12.06
CA GLU A 76 18.77 1.52 -13.35
C GLU A 76 18.50 0.63 -14.56
N PRO A 77 18.86 -0.68 -14.56
CA PRO A 77 18.63 -1.54 -15.73
C PRO A 77 17.17 -1.95 -15.92
N ASN A 78 16.41 -2.10 -14.83
CA ASN A 78 15.11 -2.78 -14.84
C ASN A 78 13.91 -1.83 -14.77
N VAL A 79 14.06 -0.64 -14.19
CA VAL A 79 12.96 0.32 -14.07
C VAL A 79 12.70 1.00 -15.41
N TRP A 80 11.44 1.00 -15.83
CA TRP A 80 11.01 1.80 -16.98
C TRP A 80 10.91 3.29 -16.60
N TRP A 81 12.05 4.00 -16.64
CA TRP A 81 12.17 5.40 -16.23
C TRP A 81 11.29 6.36 -17.03
N ALA A 82 10.71 7.34 -16.33
CA ALA A 82 10.06 8.50 -16.94
C ALA A 82 11.09 9.35 -17.69
N ALA A 83 10.81 9.69 -18.94
CA ALA A 83 11.66 10.53 -19.78
C ALA A 83 10.81 11.24 -20.84
N PRO A 84 11.25 12.38 -21.40
CA PRO A 84 10.50 13.11 -22.42
C PRO A 84 10.08 12.26 -23.64
N ASN A 85 10.87 11.24 -23.98
CA ASN A 85 10.62 10.31 -25.08
C ASN A 85 9.87 9.03 -24.67
N ARG A 86 9.54 8.85 -23.38
CA ARG A 86 8.83 7.67 -22.85
C ARG A 86 7.47 8.11 -22.30
N LYS A 87 6.51 8.29 -23.21
CA LYS A 87 5.13 8.65 -22.84
C LYS A 87 4.50 7.50 -22.04
N GLY A 88 4.03 7.80 -20.83
CA GLY A 88 3.23 6.86 -20.02
C GLY A 88 3.89 6.26 -18.79
N SER A 89 5.17 6.58 -18.50
CA SER A 89 5.79 6.18 -17.23
C SER A 89 5.78 7.31 -16.20
N ASP A 90 5.30 7.01 -14.98
CA ASP A 90 5.35 7.89 -13.81
C ASP A 90 6.62 7.69 -12.96
N ASN A 91 7.52 6.78 -13.38
CA ASN A 91 8.72 6.38 -12.62
C ASN A 91 9.82 7.45 -12.70
N LYS A 92 9.65 8.54 -11.96
CA LYS A 92 10.59 9.65 -11.90
C LYS A 92 11.79 9.30 -11.04
N PRO A 93 13.02 9.45 -11.54
CA PRO A 93 14.22 9.14 -10.76
C PRO A 93 14.45 10.20 -9.68
N ILE A 94 14.89 9.76 -8.50
CA ILE A 94 15.49 10.60 -7.46
C ILE A 94 16.86 10.04 -7.07
N SER A 95 17.75 10.91 -6.57
CA SER A 95 19.05 10.49 -6.05
C SER A 95 18.94 9.92 -4.64
N LYS A 96 20.02 9.26 -4.18
CA LYS A 96 20.09 8.73 -2.81
C LYS A 96 20.07 9.84 -1.76
N GLU A 97 20.62 11.01 -2.08
CA GLU A 97 20.59 12.19 -1.19
C GLU A 97 19.16 12.69 -0.98
N ILE A 98 18.39 12.86 -2.08
CA ILE A 98 16.98 13.26 -1.99
C ILE A 98 16.18 12.21 -1.22
N TRP A 99 16.40 10.92 -1.50
CA TRP A 99 15.77 9.82 -0.77
C TRP A 99 16.05 9.89 0.73
N ASN A 100 17.30 10.09 1.14
CA ASN A 100 17.67 10.15 2.55
C ASN A 100 16.95 11.30 3.27
N ASP A 101 16.78 12.45 2.62
CA ASP A 101 16.03 13.57 3.18
C ASP A 101 14.53 13.23 3.34
N LEU A 102 13.89 12.62 2.32
CA LEU A 102 12.50 12.18 2.39
C LEU A 102 12.28 11.11 3.48
N LEU A 103 13.19 10.14 3.54
CA LEU A 103 13.20 9.08 4.55
C LEU A 103 13.33 9.67 5.96
N LYS A 104 14.26 10.59 6.16
CA LYS A 104 14.45 11.28 7.44
C LYS A 104 13.20 12.07 7.84
N THR A 105 12.58 12.81 6.91
CA THR A 105 11.33 13.53 7.18
C THR A 105 10.19 12.60 7.61
N SER A 106 10.07 11.42 6.99
CA SER A 106 9.08 10.41 7.39
C SER A 106 9.40 9.77 8.75
N GLN A 107 10.67 9.47 9.02
CA GLN A 107 11.14 8.94 10.30
C GLN A 107 10.88 9.90 11.46
N GLU A 108 11.19 11.18 11.27
CA GLU A 108 10.94 12.23 12.27
C GLU A 108 9.45 12.38 12.57
N GLN A 109 8.59 12.31 11.53
CA GLN A 109 7.13 12.37 11.71
C GLN A 109 6.60 11.22 12.57
N LEU A 110 7.09 10.00 12.34
CA LEU A 110 6.63 8.78 13.01
C LEU A 110 7.31 8.54 14.37
N SER A 111 8.42 9.21 14.66
CA SER A 111 9.11 9.12 15.96
C SER A 111 8.32 9.80 17.08
N ASP A 112 8.45 9.30 18.31
CA ASP A 112 7.74 9.82 19.48
C ASP A 112 6.19 9.86 19.33
N LYS A 113 5.61 9.01 18.47
CA LYS A 113 4.17 8.86 18.23
C LYS A 113 3.63 7.51 18.72
N ASN A 114 2.31 7.42 18.80
CA ASN A 114 1.63 6.13 18.78
C ASN A 114 1.61 5.61 17.35
N LEU A 115 2.03 4.37 17.13
CA LEU A 115 2.15 3.79 15.81
C LEU A 115 1.30 2.55 15.66
N TYR A 116 0.74 2.39 14.47
CA TYR A 116 0.08 1.19 14.01
C TYR A 116 1.03 0.48 13.06
N VAL A 117 1.34 -0.78 13.36
CA VAL A 117 2.21 -1.62 12.54
C VAL A 117 1.38 -2.79 12.05
N THR A 118 1.21 -2.89 10.72
CA THR A 118 0.43 -3.94 10.09
C THR A 118 1.32 -4.75 9.15
N ASP A 119 1.55 -6.00 9.53
CA ASP A 119 2.18 -7.02 8.70
C ASP A 119 1.12 -7.75 7.88
N ALA A 120 1.39 -7.90 6.59
CA ALA A 120 0.51 -8.58 5.65
C ALA A 120 1.29 -9.23 4.50
N TYR A 121 0.62 -10.03 3.68
CA TYR A 121 1.18 -10.54 2.43
C TYR A 121 0.58 -9.83 1.22
N CYS A 122 1.43 -9.57 0.23
CA CYS A 122 1.03 -9.18 -1.12
C CYS A 122 1.38 -10.33 -2.07
N GLY A 123 0.35 -11.00 -2.62
CA GLY A 123 0.50 -12.28 -3.33
C GLY A 123 -0.05 -13.46 -2.52
N ALA A 124 -0.96 -14.24 -3.11
CA ALA A 124 -1.55 -15.42 -2.47
C ALA A 124 -0.63 -16.64 -2.45
N ASN A 125 0.29 -16.76 -3.41
CA ASN A 125 1.19 -17.90 -3.52
C ASN A 125 2.45 -17.69 -2.65
N GLU A 126 2.80 -18.66 -1.81
CA GLU A 126 3.91 -18.53 -0.87
C GLU A 126 5.28 -18.37 -1.52
N ASN A 127 5.46 -18.95 -2.71
CA ASN A 127 6.70 -18.91 -3.49
C ASN A 127 7.04 -17.50 -4.02
N SER A 128 6.04 -16.64 -4.22
CA SER A 128 6.21 -15.32 -4.84
C SER A 128 5.60 -14.17 -4.04
N ARG A 129 4.99 -14.45 -2.87
CA ARG A 129 4.40 -13.40 -2.01
C ARG A 129 5.48 -12.53 -1.39
N VAL A 130 5.20 -11.24 -1.32
CA VAL A 130 6.03 -10.28 -0.59
C VAL A 130 5.46 -10.10 0.81
N LYS A 131 6.26 -10.34 1.85
CA LYS A 131 5.94 -9.96 3.23
C LYS A 131 6.05 -8.45 3.36
N ILE A 132 4.93 -7.78 3.54
CA ILE A 132 4.89 -6.32 3.66
C ILE A 132 4.68 -5.90 5.11
N ARG A 133 5.32 -4.79 5.51
CA ARG A 133 5.03 -4.08 6.76
C ARG A 133 4.67 -2.64 6.46
N VAL A 134 3.52 -2.20 6.94
CA VAL A 134 3.11 -0.79 6.88
C VAL A 134 3.13 -0.19 8.27
N ILE A 135 3.79 0.96 8.41
CA ILE A 135 3.88 1.72 9.66
C ILE A 135 3.20 3.06 9.46
N SER A 136 2.15 3.34 10.24
CA SER A 136 1.40 4.60 10.21
C SER A 136 1.17 5.13 11.64
N GLU A 137 0.80 6.39 11.76
CA GLU A 137 0.32 6.98 13.03
C GLU A 137 -1.22 7.14 13.08
N VAL A 138 -1.94 6.59 12.08
CA VAL A 138 -3.39 6.74 11.90
C VAL A 138 -4.04 5.36 11.83
N ALA A 139 -5.05 5.13 12.68
CA ALA A 139 -5.70 3.82 12.85
C ALA A 139 -6.35 3.31 11.56
N TRP A 140 -7.14 4.17 10.88
CA TRP A 140 -7.85 3.76 9.67
C TRP A 140 -6.90 3.39 8.53
N GLN A 141 -5.68 3.92 8.49
CA GLN A 141 -4.67 3.53 7.50
C GLN A 141 -4.21 2.09 7.72
N ALA A 142 -4.07 1.65 8.99
CA ALA A 142 -3.79 0.26 9.32
C ALA A 142 -4.98 -0.66 8.98
N HIS A 143 -6.21 -0.20 9.21
CA HIS A 143 -7.41 -0.91 8.78
C HIS A 143 -7.50 -1.04 7.27
N PHE A 144 -7.15 0.00 6.51
CA PHE A 144 -7.05 -0.07 5.06
C PHE A 144 -6.09 -1.20 4.62
N VAL A 145 -4.90 -1.29 5.24
CA VAL A 145 -3.96 -2.39 4.97
C VAL A 145 -4.56 -3.76 5.32
N LYS A 146 -5.19 -3.88 6.49
CA LYS A 146 -5.82 -5.13 6.95
C LYS A 146 -6.93 -5.62 6.01
N ASN A 147 -7.65 -4.69 5.37
CA ASN A 147 -8.65 -5.01 4.37
C ASN A 147 -8.02 -5.39 3.04
N MET A 148 -7.05 -4.60 2.54
CA MET A 148 -6.57 -4.75 1.18
C MET A 148 -5.58 -5.89 0.98
N PHE A 149 -4.80 -6.25 2.00
CA PHE A 149 -3.76 -7.26 1.86
C PHE A 149 -4.14 -8.57 2.55
N ILE A 150 -3.45 -9.64 2.17
CA ILE A 150 -3.71 -10.98 2.70
C ILE A 150 -3.22 -11.02 4.14
N ARG A 151 -4.14 -11.37 5.05
CA ARG A 151 -3.91 -11.35 6.50
C ARG A 151 -3.16 -12.62 6.91
N PRO A 152 -1.96 -12.51 7.51
CA PRO A 152 -1.25 -13.65 8.06
C PRO A 152 -2.02 -14.24 9.24
N THR A 153 -1.85 -15.53 9.45
CA THR A 153 -2.32 -16.22 10.66
C THR A 153 -1.50 -15.80 11.88
N GLU A 154 -2.02 -16.04 13.09
CA GLU A 154 -1.28 -15.76 14.33
C GLU A 154 0.05 -16.53 14.40
N GLU A 155 0.11 -17.74 13.85
CA GLU A 155 1.34 -18.54 13.79
C GLU A 155 2.36 -17.94 12.82
N GLU A 156 1.93 -17.52 11.62
CA GLU A 156 2.80 -16.83 10.66
C GLU A 156 3.36 -15.52 11.22
N LEU A 157 2.59 -14.79 12.02
CA LEU A 157 3.03 -13.53 12.65
C LEU A 157 4.17 -13.73 13.66
N LYS A 158 4.29 -14.90 14.30
CA LYS A 158 5.34 -15.15 15.32
C LYS A 158 6.75 -15.07 14.73
N THR A 159 6.91 -15.43 13.47
CA THR A 159 8.20 -15.44 12.76
C THR A 159 8.22 -14.47 11.58
N PHE A 160 7.32 -13.48 11.57
CA PHE A 160 7.18 -12.58 10.44
C PHE A 160 8.35 -11.60 10.34
N GLU A 161 9.07 -11.69 9.22
CA GLU A 161 10.11 -10.74 8.84
C GLU A 161 9.73 -10.09 7.50
N PRO A 162 9.51 -8.76 7.45
CA PRO A 162 9.06 -8.11 6.22
C PRO A 162 10.17 -8.09 5.17
N ASP A 163 9.80 -8.39 3.94
CA ASP A 163 10.67 -8.21 2.77
C ASP A 163 10.64 -6.76 2.30
N PHE A 164 9.51 -6.06 2.46
CA PHE A 164 9.35 -4.66 2.05
C PHE A 164 8.58 -3.85 3.11
N VAL A 165 9.03 -2.63 3.39
CA VAL A 165 8.43 -1.78 4.43
C VAL A 165 7.94 -0.46 3.83
N MET A 166 6.76 -0.01 4.24
CA MET A 166 6.25 1.32 3.88
C MET A 166 6.05 2.17 5.13
N LEU A 167 6.65 3.36 5.14
CA LEU A 167 6.40 4.38 6.15
C LEU A 167 5.30 5.32 5.63
N MET A 168 4.09 5.16 6.15
CA MET A 168 2.93 5.98 5.82
C MET A 168 2.88 7.20 6.75
N ALA A 169 3.61 8.25 6.41
CA ALA A 169 3.74 9.49 7.17
C ALA A 169 2.84 10.60 6.59
N SER A 170 1.53 10.33 6.41
CA SER A 170 0.59 11.25 5.72
C SER A 170 0.52 12.67 6.29
N LYS A 171 0.90 12.86 7.56
CA LYS A 171 0.87 14.15 8.26
C LYS A 171 2.07 15.07 8.01
N THR A 172 3.15 14.55 7.42
CA THR A 172 4.31 15.36 7.06
C THR A 172 4.29 15.72 5.58
N VAL A 173 5.13 16.67 5.19
CA VAL A 173 5.37 17.07 3.80
C VAL A 173 6.87 17.30 3.62
N ASN A 174 7.37 17.33 2.38
CA ASN A 174 8.75 17.71 2.12
C ASN A 174 8.86 19.24 1.98
N PRO A 175 9.37 19.99 2.98
CA PRO A 175 9.50 21.44 2.86
C PRO A 175 10.54 21.87 1.81
N LYS A 176 11.50 20.98 1.46
CA LYS A 176 12.57 21.24 0.50
C LYS A 176 12.23 20.82 -0.93
N TRP A 177 10.97 20.53 -1.23
CA TRP A 177 10.58 19.96 -2.52
C TRP A 177 11.06 20.77 -3.73
N LYS A 178 11.07 22.11 -3.62
CA LYS A 178 11.58 23.01 -4.67
C LYS A 178 13.09 22.85 -4.88
N GLU A 179 13.85 22.77 -3.79
CA GLU A 179 15.31 22.57 -3.84
C GLU A 179 15.67 21.20 -4.40
N HIS A 180 14.86 20.19 -4.08
CA HIS A 180 15.01 18.83 -4.62
C HIS A 180 14.50 18.67 -6.05
N GLY A 181 13.89 19.71 -6.65
CA GLY A 181 13.30 19.64 -7.99
C GLY A 181 12.11 18.67 -8.10
N LEU A 182 11.41 18.41 -7.00
CA LEU A 182 10.19 17.58 -7.00
C LEU A 182 8.99 18.38 -7.50
N ASN A 183 7.90 17.69 -7.84
CA ASN A 183 6.66 18.29 -8.33
C ASN A 183 5.92 19.11 -7.25
N SER A 184 5.86 18.62 -6.02
CA SER A 184 5.18 19.27 -4.91
C SER A 184 5.77 18.83 -3.56
N GLU A 185 5.21 19.34 -2.46
CA GLU A 185 5.56 18.93 -1.10
C GLU A 185 5.10 17.50 -0.75
N VAL A 186 4.22 16.91 -1.55
CA VAL A 186 3.77 15.51 -1.46
C VAL A 186 4.81 14.59 -2.08
N TYR A 187 4.96 13.39 -1.53
CA TYR A 187 5.86 12.39 -2.10
C TYR A 187 5.35 10.97 -1.85
N VAL A 188 5.51 10.12 -2.87
CA VAL A 188 5.35 8.66 -2.82
C VAL A 188 6.64 8.07 -3.39
N ALA A 189 7.62 7.83 -2.54
CA ALA A 189 8.98 7.48 -2.97
C ALA A 189 9.32 6.03 -2.61
N PHE A 190 10.02 5.35 -3.52
CA PHE A 190 10.42 3.95 -3.37
C PHE A 190 11.94 3.80 -3.50
N ASN A 191 12.54 3.07 -2.57
CA ASN A 191 13.90 2.58 -2.67
C ASN A 191 13.85 1.04 -2.66
N ILE A 192 14.03 0.45 -3.84
CA ILE A 192 13.91 -0.99 -4.05
C ILE A 192 15.10 -1.73 -3.44
N THR A 193 16.30 -1.14 -3.51
CA THR A 193 17.53 -1.69 -2.91
C THR A 193 17.41 -1.82 -1.39
N ASP A 194 16.98 -0.75 -0.72
CA ASP A 194 16.77 -0.75 0.74
C ASP A 194 15.44 -1.42 1.15
N LYS A 195 14.61 -1.79 0.16
CA LYS A 195 13.27 -2.37 0.30
C LYS A 195 12.33 -1.55 1.21
N ILE A 196 12.39 -0.23 1.06
CA ILE A 196 11.59 0.74 1.81
C ILE A 196 10.86 1.68 0.87
N ALA A 197 9.62 2.01 1.20
CA ALA A 197 8.86 3.11 0.60
C ALA A 197 8.48 4.14 1.67
N VAL A 198 8.34 5.40 1.27
CA VAL A 198 7.89 6.49 2.13
C VAL A 198 6.80 7.29 1.44
N VAL A 199 5.75 7.61 2.19
CA VAL A 199 4.59 8.37 1.70
C VAL A 199 4.35 9.54 2.64
N GLY A 200 4.38 10.75 2.10
CA GLY A 200 4.15 12.00 2.84
C GLY A 200 3.15 12.92 2.14
N GLY A 201 2.35 13.62 2.92
CA GLY A 201 1.42 14.68 2.51
C GLY A 201 0.07 14.17 2.05
N THR A 202 0.03 13.05 1.34
CA THR A 202 -1.20 12.43 0.87
C THR A 202 -1.82 11.49 1.92
N TRP A 203 -3.14 11.57 2.06
CA TRP A 203 -3.96 10.68 2.89
C TRP A 203 -4.69 9.65 2.04
N TYR A 204 -4.45 9.57 0.73
CA TYR A 204 -5.17 8.65 -0.12
C TYR A 204 -4.70 7.20 0.09
N GLY A 205 -5.56 6.35 0.69
CA GLY A 205 -5.21 4.94 0.99
C GLY A 205 -4.74 4.14 -0.23
N GLY A 206 -5.23 4.49 -1.42
CA GLY A 206 -4.82 3.84 -2.67
C GLY A 206 -3.32 3.96 -3.00
N GLU A 207 -2.58 4.89 -2.39
CA GLU A 207 -1.12 4.94 -2.53
C GLU A 207 -0.43 3.74 -1.87
N ILE A 208 -1.01 3.19 -0.79
CA ILE A 208 -0.49 1.98 -0.14
C ILE A 208 -0.69 0.78 -1.07
N LYS A 209 -1.94 0.56 -1.51
CA LYS A 209 -2.32 -0.52 -2.45
C LYS A 209 -1.45 -0.47 -3.71
N LYS A 210 -1.48 0.65 -4.43
CA LYS A 210 -0.77 0.78 -5.71
C LYS A 210 0.74 0.90 -5.58
N GLY A 211 1.24 1.27 -4.41
CA GLY A 211 2.67 1.20 -4.09
C GLY A 211 3.16 -0.24 -4.09
N PHE A 212 2.53 -1.14 -3.32
CA PHE A 212 2.91 -2.55 -3.30
C PHE A 212 2.60 -3.25 -4.63
N PHE A 213 1.53 -2.87 -5.33
CA PHE A 213 1.31 -3.33 -6.70
C PHE A 213 2.49 -2.97 -7.63
N SER A 214 3.05 -1.76 -7.49
CA SER A 214 4.22 -1.35 -8.28
C SER A 214 5.45 -2.20 -7.96
N ILE A 215 5.59 -2.65 -6.70
CA ILE A 215 6.66 -3.57 -6.27
C ILE A 215 6.45 -4.97 -6.89
N MET A 216 5.23 -5.49 -6.88
CA MET A 216 4.92 -6.77 -7.56
C MET A 216 5.19 -6.69 -9.06
N ASN A 217 4.83 -5.57 -9.71
CA ASN A 217 5.13 -5.34 -11.13
C ASN A 217 6.64 -5.21 -11.44
N TYR A 218 7.48 -4.98 -10.43
CA TYR A 218 8.93 -5.00 -10.58
C TYR A 218 9.48 -6.43 -10.40
N TYR A 219 9.12 -7.11 -9.30
CA TYR A 219 9.71 -8.42 -8.98
C TYR A 219 9.21 -9.56 -9.88
N LEU A 220 7.90 -9.72 -10.04
CA LEU A 220 7.35 -10.92 -10.69
C LEU A 220 7.82 -11.07 -12.15
N PRO A 221 7.82 -10.02 -12.99
CA PRO A 221 8.31 -10.15 -14.36
C PRO A 221 9.80 -10.50 -14.46
N LEU A 222 10.62 -10.10 -13.48
CA LEU A 222 12.05 -10.48 -13.43
C LEU A 222 12.23 -11.97 -13.12
N GLU A 223 11.23 -12.60 -12.49
CA GLU A 223 11.16 -14.03 -12.19
C GLU A 223 10.31 -14.81 -13.21
N GLY A 224 9.93 -14.19 -14.33
CA GLY A 224 9.17 -14.84 -15.41
C GLY A 224 7.67 -14.96 -15.16
N MET A 225 7.14 -14.35 -14.11
CA MET A 225 5.71 -14.33 -13.78
C MET A 225 5.03 -13.06 -14.32
N ALA A 226 3.80 -13.16 -14.81
CA ALA A 226 3.05 -11.97 -15.18
C ALA A 226 2.56 -11.23 -13.93
N ALA A 227 2.60 -9.90 -13.94
CA ALA A 227 1.93 -9.03 -12.99
C ALA A 227 0.91 -8.17 -13.74
N MET A 228 -0.36 -8.24 -13.34
CA MET A 228 -1.48 -7.82 -14.18
C MET A 228 -2.42 -6.90 -13.41
N HIS A 229 -2.83 -5.81 -14.08
CA HIS A 229 -3.88 -4.92 -13.60
C HIS A 229 -5.21 -5.34 -14.24
N CYS A 230 -5.83 -6.36 -13.67
CA CYS A 230 -7.07 -6.98 -14.16
C CYS A 230 -7.95 -7.41 -12.98
N SER A 231 -9.24 -7.63 -13.22
CA SER A 231 -10.02 -8.49 -12.33
C SER A 231 -10.01 -9.92 -12.86
N ALA A 232 -10.30 -10.89 -12.00
CA ALA A 232 -10.36 -12.29 -12.37
C ALA A 232 -11.47 -13.05 -11.64
N ASN A 233 -12.11 -14.00 -12.34
CA ASN A 233 -13.09 -14.91 -11.75
C ASN A 233 -13.03 -16.31 -12.40
N GLN A 234 -13.58 -17.30 -11.71
CA GLN A 234 -13.57 -18.69 -12.13
C GLN A 234 -15.00 -19.24 -12.30
N GLY A 235 -15.24 -19.97 -13.38
CA GLY A 235 -16.49 -20.69 -13.63
C GLY A 235 -16.55 -21.99 -12.82
N LYS A 236 -17.75 -22.56 -12.67
CA LYS A 236 -17.96 -23.85 -11.98
C LYS A 236 -17.22 -25.02 -12.64
N ASP A 237 -16.83 -24.87 -13.90
CA ASP A 237 -16.04 -25.80 -14.70
C ASP A 237 -14.52 -25.60 -14.54
N GLY A 238 -14.08 -24.66 -13.69
CA GLY A 238 -12.68 -24.31 -13.50
C GLY A 238 -12.13 -23.30 -14.51
N SER A 239 -12.92 -22.84 -15.48
CA SER A 239 -12.48 -21.85 -16.47
C SER A 239 -12.17 -20.50 -15.81
N THR A 240 -10.95 -19.99 -15.98
CA THR A 240 -10.55 -18.67 -15.46
C THR A 240 -10.70 -17.59 -16.55
N ALA A 241 -11.28 -16.45 -16.18
CA ALA A 241 -11.39 -15.28 -17.05
C ALA A 241 -10.66 -14.08 -16.43
N LEU A 242 -10.00 -13.29 -17.28
CA LEU A 242 -9.27 -12.06 -16.92
C LEU A 242 -9.91 -10.87 -17.62
N PHE A 243 -10.12 -9.77 -16.88
CA PHE A 243 -10.69 -8.54 -17.41
C PHE A 243 -9.70 -7.39 -17.23
N PHE A 244 -8.97 -7.04 -18.29
CA PHE A 244 -8.06 -5.90 -18.29
C PHE A 244 -8.81 -4.58 -18.46
N GLY A 245 -8.37 -3.55 -17.74
CA GLY A 245 -9.02 -2.25 -17.82
C GLY A 245 -8.45 -1.22 -16.85
N LEU A 246 -8.61 0.05 -17.20
CA LEU A 246 -8.26 1.16 -16.32
C LEU A 246 -9.29 1.28 -15.18
N SER A 247 -8.99 2.13 -14.20
CA SER A 247 -9.93 2.37 -13.09
C SER A 247 -11.24 2.96 -13.63
N GLY A 248 -12.37 2.35 -13.25
CA GLY A 248 -13.70 2.79 -13.68
C GLY A 248 -14.20 2.23 -15.02
N THR A 249 -13.46 1.33 -15.68
CA THR A 249 -13.89 0.74 -16.97
C THR A 249 -14.65 -0.58 -16.82
N GLY A 250 -15.22 -0.87 -15.65
CA GLY A 250 -16.08 -2.03 -15.41
C GLY A 250 -15.39 -3.31 -14.93
N LYS A 251 -14.07 -3.33 -14.67
CA LYS A 251 -13.35 -4.53 -14.17
C LYS A 251 -14.07 -5.20 -12.99
N THR A 252 -14.27 -4.45 -11.91
CA THR A 252 -14.91 -4.91 -10.68
C THR A 252 -16.34 -5.40 -10.97
N THR A 253 -17.13 -4.57 -11.65
CA THR A 253 -18.54 -4.86 -11.97
C THR A 253 -18.71 -6.13 -12.80
N LEU A 254 -17.87 -6.34 -13.82
CA LEU A 254 -17.94 -7.51 -14.69
C LEU A 254 -17.36 -8.77 -14.03
N SER A 255 -16.43 -8.63 -13.09
CA SER A 255 -15.91 -9.78 -12.34
C SER A 255 -16.87 -10.31 -11.28
N THR A 256 -17.74 -9.45 -10.74
CA THR A 256 -18.76 -9.80 -9.73
C THR A 256 -20.00 -10.40 -10.38
N ASP A 257 -19.81 -11.48 -11.14
CA ASP A 257 -20.88 -12.27 -11.76
C ASP A 257 -21.40 -13.31 -10.75
N PRO A 258 -22.72 -13.38 -10.48
CA PRO A 258 -23.29 -14.33 -9.51
C PRO A 258 -23.06 -15.81 -9.87
N ASP A 259 -22.79 -16.13 -11.13
CA ASP A 259 -22.54 -17.50 -11.59
C ASP A 259 -21.05 -17.89 -11.57
N ARG A 260 -20.16 -16.98 -11.14
CA ARG A 260 -18.71 -17.18 -11.11
C ARG A 260 -18.12 -16.85 -9.74
N LEU A 261 -17.05 -17.55 -9.37
CA LEU A 261 -16.31 -17.31 -8.13
C LEU A 261 -15.29 -16.19 -8.35
N LEU A 262 -15.39 -15.10 -7.60
CA LEU A 262 -14.43 -13.99 -7.67
C LEU A 262 -13.06 -14.44 -7.14
N ILE A 263 -12.01 -14.24 -7.93
CA ILE A 263 -10.61 -14.44 -7.49
C ILE A 263 -10.08 -13.12 -6.90
N GLY A 264 -10.30 -12.00 -7.58
CA GLY A 264 -9.95 -10.65 -7.13
C GLY A 264 -10.40 -9.58 -8.12
N ASP A 265 -10.42 -8.31 -7.70
CA ASP A 265 -11.03 -7.23 -8.48
C ASP A 265 -10.06 -6.32 -9.24
N ASP A 266 -8.74 -6.41 -8.99
CA ASP A 266 -7.82 -5.41 -9.54
C ASP A 266 -6.37 -5.86 -9.81
N GLU A 267 -5.78 -6.73 -8.99
CA GLU A 267 -4.34 -7.06 -9.07
C GLU A 267 -4.06 -8.56 -9.00
N HIS A 268 -3.51 -9.13 -10.07
CA HIS A 268 -3.23 -10.57 -10.17
C HIS A 268 -1.85 -10.88 -10.70
N GLY A 269 -1.33 -12.02 -10.26
CA GLY A 269 -0.18 -12.68 -10.85
C GLY A 269 -0.61 -13.83 -11.74
N TRP A 270 0.29 -14.25 -12.63
CA TRP A 270 0.16 -15.51 -13.36
C TRP A 270 1.51 -16.22 -13.40
N ASP A 271 1.58 -17.38 -12.75
CA ASP A 271 2.73 -18.28 -12.72
C ASP A 271 2.42 -19.63 -13.44
N GLU A 272 3.26 -20.64 -13.22
CA GLU A 272 3.07 -21.97 -13.80
C GLU A 272 1.86 -22.73 -13.25
N GLU A 273 1.36 -22.36 -12.05
CA GLU A 273 0.21 -22.99 -11.41
C GLU A 273 -1.11 -22.31 -11.80
N GLY A 274 -1.07 -21.01 -12.11
CA GLY A 274 -2.19 -20.28 -12.69
C GLY A 274 -2.28 -18.84 -12.22
N VAL A 275 -3.51 -18.31 -12.22
CA VAL A 275 -3.81 -16.93 -11.82
C VAL A 275 -4.01 -16.86 -10.31
N PHE A 276 -3.33 -15.94 -9.65
CA PHE A 276 -3.46 -15.72 -8.21
C PHE A 276 -3.66 -14.24 -7.88
N ASN A 277 -4.42 -13.97 -6.82
CA ASN A 277 -4.68 -12.61 -6.36
C ASN A 277 -3.48 -12.07 -5.56
N PHE A 278 -3.18 -10.78 -5.70
CA PHE A 278 -2.21 -10.12 -4.82
C PHE A 278 -2.82 -9.66 -3.48
N GLU A 279 -4.14 -9.55 -3.44
CA GLU A 279 -4.89 -8.83 -2.43
C GLU A 279 -5.72 -9.75 -1.52
N GLY A 280 -6.08 -9.23 -0.34
CA GLY A 280 -6.96 -9.87 0.64
C GLY A 280 -8.34 -9.21 0.78
N GLY A 281 -8.67 -8.28 -0.12
CA GLY A 281 -9.93 -7.54 -0.17
C GLY A 281 -10.09 -6.74 -1.46
N CYS A 282 -11.13 -5.91 -1.55
CA CYS A 282 -11.50 -5.14 -2.75
C CYS A 282 -11.56 -3.64 -2.45
N TYR A 283 -11.14 -2.81 -3.40
CA TYR A 283 -11.20 -1.34 -3.27
C TYR A 283 -12.16 -0.73 -4.30
N ALA A 284 -13.45 -1.03 -4.11
CA ALA A 284 -14.50 -0.68 -5.06
C ALA A 284 -14.86 0.82 -5.08
N LYS A 285 -15.29 1.30 -6.24
CA LYS A 285 -15.89 2.63 -6.39
C LYS A 285 -17.37 2.58 -5.98
N CYS A 286 -17.79 3.49 -5.11
CA CYS A 286 -19.17 3.53 -4.59
C CYS A 286 -20.03 4.67 -5.15
N ILE A 287 -19.51 5.46 -6.10
CA ILE A 287 -20.30 6.52 -6.73
C ILE A 287 -21.48 5.89 -7.50
N HIS A 288 -22.71 6.33 -7.20
CA HIS A 288 -23.97 5.79 -7.75
C HIS A 288 -24.25 4.31 -7.43
N LEU A 289 -23.70 3.76 -6.34
CA LEU A 289 -24.07 2.42 -5.85
C LEU A 289 -25.54 2.41 -5.40
N SER A 290 -26.28 1.33 -5.73
CA SER A 290 -27.69 1.12 -5.41
C SER A 290 -27.95 -0.29 -4.90
#